data_AF-A0A530K561-F1
#
_entry.id   AF-A0A530K561-F1
#
_cell.length_a   1.000
_cell.length_b   1.000
_cell.length_c   1.000
_cell.angle_alpha   90.00
_cell.angle_beta   90.00
_cell.angle_gamma   90.00
#
_symmetry.space_group_name_H-M   'P 1'
#
loop_
_entity.id
_entity.type
_entity.pdbx_description
1 polymer ?
#
loop_
_entity_poly.entity_id
_entity_poly.type
_entity_poly.pdbx_seq_one_letter_code
_entity_poly.pdbx_strand_id
1 'polypeptide(L)'
;VALGTWTFAPDNSVSGLLMAVAAICQMWRLSRWAGERTLRDPLVLILHLAYAFVPVGLALVSASILLPQIVPAAAGLHAFGAGAVGSMTIAVMARATLGHTGRQLRAGRQTIIVFAAILIAALLRILAAFVPYDAIVHAAGAAWILAYAGFLLIYGVALTTPKAR
;
A
#
# COMPACT_ATOMS: atom_id res chain seq x y z
N VAL A 1 -2.20 -1.31 21.17
CA VAL A 1 -2.01 -2.59 21.88
C VAL A 1 -1.30 -3.61 21.00
N ALA A 2 -1.94 -4.17 19.95
CA ALA A 2 -1.31 -5.19 19.09
C ALA A 2 0.08 -4.81 18.56
N LEU A 3 0.23 -3.63 17.93
CA LEU A 3 1.54 -3.16 17.45
C LEU A 3 2.58 -3.06 18.58
N GLY A 4 2.19 -2.54 19.74
CA GLY A 4 3.08 -2.46 20.90
C GLY A 4 3.53 -3.83 21.39
N THR A 5 2.61 -4.79 21.50
CA THR A 5 2.98 -6.16 21.91
C THR A 5 3.90 -6.82 20.91
N TRP A 6 3.66 -6.65 19.61
CA TRP A 6 4.56 -7.16 18.57
C TRP A 6 5.93 -6.48 18.57
N THR A 7 6.00 -5.17 18.82
CA THR A 7 7.29 -4.46 18.93
C THR A 7 8.16 -4.98 20.08
N PHE A 8 7.55 -5.29 21.24
CA PHE A 8 8.31 -5.74 22.42
C PHE A 8 8.43 -7.26 22.54
N ALA A 9 7.54 -8.02 21.90
CA ALA A 9 7.51 -9.47 21.92
C ALA A 9 7.08 -10.01 20.54
N PRO A 10 7.95 -9.91 19.52
CA PRO A 10 7.60 -10.16 18.12
C PRO A 10 7.25 -11.62 17.83
N ASP A 11 7.86 -12.56 18.55
CA ASP A 11 7.66 -14.01 18.32
C ASP A 11 6.61 -14.62 19.28
N ASN A 12 5.95 -13.81 20.10
CA ASN A 12 5.00 -14.29 21.09
C ASN A 12 3.62 -14.57 20.48
N SER A 13 3.05 -15.74 20.74
CA SER A 13 1.72 -16.13 20.25
C SER A 13 0.59 -15.17 20.65
N VAL A 14 0.69 -14.51 21.80
CA VAL A 14 -0.25 -13.45 22.22
C VAL A 14 -0.18 -12.26 21.27
N SER A 15 1.03 -11.84 20.86
CA SER A 15 1.20 -10.81 19.83
C SER A 15 0.57 -11.25 18.50
N GLY A 16 0.79 -12.52 18.10
CA GLY A 16 0.16 -13.10 16.91
C GLY A 16 -1.36 -13.06 16.96
N LEU A 17 -1.98 -13.43 18.08
CA LEU A 17 -3.44 -13.40 18.24
C LEU A 17 -3.99 -11.96 18.24
N LEU A 18 -3.32 -11.04 18.93
CA LEU A 18 -3.71 -9.62 18.93
C LEU A 18 -3.59 -9.01 17.54
N MET A 19 -2.61 -9.43 16.73
CA MET A 19 -2.50 -9.05 15.32
C MET A 19 -3.67 -9.58 14.48
N ALA A 20 -4.10 -10.83 14.69
CA ALA A 20 -5.27 -11.38 13.99
C ALA A 20 -6.54 -10.59 14.32
N VAL A 21 -6.77 -10.30 15.61
CA VAL A 21 -7.93 -9.49 16.06
C VAL A 21 -7.85 -8.10 15.44
N ALA A 22 -6.68 -7.46 15.43
CA ALA A 22 -6.49 -6.17 14.80
C ALA A 22 -6.79 -6.23 13.29
N ALA A 23 -6.33 -7.26 12.58
CA ALA A 23 -6.62 -7.46 11.15
C ALA A 23 -8.12 -7.54 10.88
N ILE A 24 -8.86 -8.32 11.68
CA ILE A 24 -10.32 -8.45 11.59
C ILE A 24 -11.01 -7.10 11.84
N CYS A 25 -10.63 -6.38 12.90
CA CYS A 25 -11.20 -5.07 13.18
C CYS A 25 -10.92 -4.05 12.06
N GLN A 26 -9.74 -4.08 11.45
CA GLN A 26 -9.41 -3.19 10.34
C GLN A 26 -10.14 -3.58 9.05
N MET A 27 -10.32 -4.87 8.80
CA MET A 27 -11.13 -5.36 7.68
C MET A 27 -12.60 -4.98 7.86
N TRP A 28 -13.16 -5.15 9.05
CA TRP A 28 -14.51 -4.69 9.40
C TRP A 28 -14.64 -3.18 9.22
N ARG A 29 -13.64 -2.40 9.65
CA ARG A 29 -13.65 -0.95 9.44
C ARG A 29 -13.72 -0.62 7.95
N LEU A 30 -12.90 -1.27 7.13
CA LEU A 30 -12.86 -1.05 5.68
C LEU A 30 -14.16 -1.49 4.99
N SER A 31 -14.79 -2.59 5.41
CA SER A 31 -16.06 -3.06 4.82
C SER A 31 -17.23 -2.11 5.06
N ARG A 32 -17.13 -1.26 6.10
CA ARG A 32 -18.11 -0.20 6.37
C ARG A 32 -17.89 1.05 5.52
N TRP A 33 -16.78 1.14 4.77
CA TRP A 33 -16.57 2.22 3.82
C TRP A 33 -17.37 1.91 2.55
N ALA A 34 -17.90 2.94 1.91
CA ALA A 34 -18.61 2.82 0.65
C ALA A 34 -17.63 2.66 -0.54
N GLY A 35 -16.72 1.69 -0.45
CA GLY A 35 -15.64 1.46 -1.41
C GLY A 35 -16.15 1.23 -2.83
N GLU A 36 -17.32 0.62 -2.99
CA GLU A 36 -18.01 0.41 -4.27
C GLU A 36 -18.29 1.73 -5.01
N ARG A 37 -18.52 2.83 -4.27
CA ARG A 37 -18.78 4.14 -4.85
C ARG A 37 -17.51 4.81 -5.39
N THR A 38 -16.34 4.30 -5.03
CA THR A 38 -15.05 4.88 -5.40
C THR A 38 -14.53 4.39 -6.74
N LEU A 39 -15.13 3.36 -7.33
CA LEU A 39 -14.69 2.76 -8.60
C LEU A 39 -14.63 3.76 -9.77
N ARG A 40 -15.45 4.83 -9.71
CA ARG A 40 -15.49 5.89 -10.74
C ARG A 40 -14.45 6.99 -10.52
N ASP A 41 -13.83 7.06 -9.34
CA ASP A 41 -12.81 8.04 -9.00
C ASP A 41 -11.52 7.32 -8.56
N PRO A 42 -10.56 7.13 -9.50
CA PRO A 42 -9.31 6.45 -9.18
C PRO A 42 -8.49 7.11 -8.07
N LEU A 43 -8.63 8.43 -7.84
CA LEU A 43 -7.94 9.13 -6.76
C LEU A 43 -8.43 8.71 -5.37
N VAL A 44 -9.71 8.31 -5.27
CA VAL A 44 -10.30 7.81 -4.02
C VAL A 44 -10.15 6.29 -3.92
N LEU A 45 -10.26 5.57 -5.04
CA LEU A 45 -10.10 4.12 -5.08
C LEU A 45 -8.71 3.70 -4.58
N ILE A 46 -7.65 4.37 -5.02
CA ILE A 46 -6.28 4.02 -4.58
C ILE A 46 -6.10 4.16 -3.06
N LEU A 47 -6.81 5.08 -2.41
CA LEU A 47 -6.76 5.22 -0.94
C LEU A 47 -7.36 3.99 -0.25
N HIS A 48 -8.42 3.40 -0.81
CA HIS A 48 -9.03 2.17 -0.29
C HIS A 48 -8.10 0.98 -0.50
N LEU A 49 -7.51 0.86 -1.69
CA LEU A 49 -6.58 -0.22 -2.02
C LEU A 49 -5.31 -0.14 -1.17
N ALA A 50 -4.73 1.06 -1.00
CA ALA A 50 -3.59 1.29 -0.12
C ALA A 50 -3.93 0.94 1.34
N TYR A 51 -5.11 1.37 1.81
CA TYR A 51 -5.57 1.04 3.16
C TYR A 51 -5.77 -0.47 3.36
N ALA A 52 -6.25 -1.20 2.35
CA ALA A 52 -6.48 -2.65 2.42
C ALA A 52 -5.20 -3.44 2.74
N PHE A 53 -4.01 -2.90 2.43
CA PHE A 53 -2.76 -3.51 2.85
C PHE A 53 -2.51 -3.46 4.37
N VAL A 54 -3.19 -2.59 5.12
CA VAL A 54 -3.10 -2.55 6.59
C VAL A 54 -3.65 -3.83 7.22
N PRO A 55 -4.93 -4.22 7.03
CA PRO A 55 -5.42 -5.50 7.53
C PRO A 55 -4.68 -6.70 6.93
N VAL A 56 -4.26 -6.64 5.66
CA VAL A 56 -3.46 -7.70 5.04
C VAL A 56 -2.09 -7.85 5.73
N GLY A 57 -1.39 -6.75 6.01
CA GLY A 57 -0.11 -6.78 6.72
C GLY A 57 -0.25 -7.31 8.15
N LEU A 58 -1.30 -6.88 8.87
CA LEU A 58 -1.61 -7.41 10.20
C LEU A 58 -1.88 -8.93 10.17
N ALA A 59 -2.64 -9.40 9.17
CA ALA A 59 -2.92 -10.81 8.99
C ALA A 59 -1.66 -11.62 8.64
N LEU A 60 -0.80 -11.09 7.76
CA LEU A 60 0.47 -11.73 7.39
C LEU A 60 1.45 -11.80 8.56
N VAL A 61 1.55 -10.74 9.39
CA VAL A 61 2.36 -10.77 10.62
C VAL A 61 1.81 -11.79 11.62
N SER A 62 0.49 -11.82 11.82
CA SER A 62 -0.14 -12.83 12.66
C SER A 62 0.17 -14.24 12.18
N ALA A 63 0.01 -14.49 10.88
CA ALA A 63 0.29 -15.78 10.27
C ALA A 63 1.78 -16.13 10.34
N SER A 64 2.71 -15.18 10.21
CA SER A 64 4.14 -15.46 10.36
C SER A 64 4.54 -15.84 11.78
N ILE A 65 3.79 -15.38 12.79
CA ILE A 65 4.04 -15.73 14.20
C ILE A 65 3.43 -17.10 14.53
N LEU A 66 2.19 -17.33 14.08
CA LEU A 66 1.43 -18.54 14.43
C LEU A 66 1.76 -19.74 13.53
N LEU A 67 2.19 -19.47 12.29
CA LEU A 67 2.53 -20.46 11.26
C LEU A 67 3.89 -20.10 10.61
N PRO A 68 4.99 -20.02 11.38
CA PRO A 68 6.28 -19.50 10.90
C PRO A 68 6.91 -20.34 9.78
N GLN A 69 6.53 -21.63 9.68
CA GLN A 69 7.00 -22.52 8.62
C GLN A 69 6.32 -22.28 7.25
N ILE A 70 5.21 -21.53 7.24
CA ILE A 70 4.39 -21.30 6.04
C ILE A 70 4.49 -19.84 5.59
N VAL A 71 4.46 -18.89 6.52
CA VAL A 71 4.40 -17.46 6.21
C VAL A 71 5.68 -16.75 6.68
N PRO A 72 6.50 -16.26 5.75
CA PRO A 72 7.69 -15.48 6.08
C PRO A 72 7.33 -14.13 6.70
N ALA A 73 8.05 -13.73 7.76
CA ALA A 73 7.83 -12.45 8.44
C ALA A 73 7.96 -11.23 7.49
N ALA A 74 8.83 -11.33 6.47
CA ALA A 74 9.03 -10.30 5.46
C ALA A 74 7.75 -9.95 4.67
N ALA A 75 6.82 -10.90 4.50
CA ALA A 75 5.57 -10.66 3.79
C ALA A 75 4.71 -9.57 4.45
N GLY A 76 4.57 -9.64 5.78
CA GLY A 76 3.86 -8.62 6.56
C GLY A 76 4.54 -7.26 6.52
N LEU A 77 5.88 -7.23 6.63
CA LEU A 77 6.66 -6.00 6.53
C LEU A 77 6.51 -5.34 5.15
N HIS A 78 6.50 -6.11 4.07
CA HIS A 78 6.31 -5.58 2.71
C HIS A 78 4.88 -5.14 2.43
N ALA A 79 3.87 -5.80 3.02
CA ALA A 79 2.51 -5.31 3.00
C ALA A 79 2.37 -3.95 3.70
N PHE A 80 2.99 -3.74 4.87
CA PHE A 80 2.99 -2.42 5.51
C PHE A 80 3.80 -1.38 4.75
N GLY A 81 5.05 -1.71 4.40
CA GLY A 81 5.98 -0.76 3.78
C GLY A 81 5.59 -0.41 2.35
N ALA A 82 5.60 -1.39 1.46
CA ALA A 82 5.33 -1.13 0.05
C ALA A 82 3.83 -0.98 -0.23
N GLY A 83 3.01 -1.87 0.33
CA GLY A 83 1.56 -1.88 0.15
C GLY A 83 0.89 -0.65 0.76
N ALA A 84 0.91 -0.55 2.09
CA ALA A 84 0.19 0.50 2.79
C ALA A 84 0.89 1.86 2.69
N VAL A 85 2.12 1.99 3.21
CA VAL A 85 2.83 3.28 3.27
C VAL A 85 3.15 3.79 1.87
N GLY A 86 3.82 2.99 1.03
CA GLY A 86 4.23 3.40 -0.32
C GLY A 86 3.06 3.83 -1.19
N SER A 87 2.02 3.01 -1.29
CA SER A 87 0.83 3.33 -2.10
C SER A 87 0.04 4.51 -1.53
N MET A 88 -0.13 4.60 -0.20
CA MET A 88 -0.85 5.70 0.44
C MET A 88 -0.13 7.04 0.22
N THR A 89 1.20 7.05 0.30
CA THR A 89 2.01 8.24 0.04
C THR A 89 1.79 8.77 -1.37
N ILE A 90 1.92 7.92 -2.40
CA ILE A 90 1.65 8.35 -3.78
C ILE A 90 0.21 8.85 -3.96
N ALA A 91 -0.77 8.15 -3.38
CA ALA A 91 -2.17 8.53 -3.47
C ALA A 91 -2.46 9.92 -2.88
N VAL A 92 -2.00 10.17 -1.66
CA VAL A 92 -2.18 11.45 -0.95
C VAL A 92 -1.42 12.56 -1.67
N MET A 93 -0.16 12.34 -2.05
CA MET A 93 0.64 13.33 -2.74
C MET A 93 0.05 13.71 -4.10
N ALA A 94 -0.45 12.75 -4.87
CA ALA A 94 -1.08 13.02 -6.17
C ALA A 94 -2.32 13.92 -6.02
N ARG A 95 -3.21 13.58 -5.09
CA ARG A 95 -4.42 14.38 -4.84
C ARG A 95 -4.09 15.77 -4.28
N ALA A 96 -3.16 15.85 -3.34
CA ALA A 96 -2.71 17.11 -2.75
C ALA A 96 -2.06 18.02 -3.81
N THR A 97 -1.23 17.45 -4.69
CA THR A 97 -0.59 18.19 -5.78
C THR A 97 -1.63 18.80 -6.71
N LEU A 98 -2.64 18.02 -7.13
CA LEU A 98 -3.72 18.54 -7.99
C LEU A 98 -4.48 19.68 -7.29
N GLY A 99 -4.91 19.47 -6.05
CA GLY A 99 -5.68 20.46 -5.29
C GLY A 99 -4.93 21.75 -5.01
N HIS A 100 -3.67 21.68 -4.57
CA HIS A 100 -2.89 22.86 -4.23
C HIS A 100 -2.37 23.61 -5.46
N THR A 101 -2.18 22.93 -6.59
CA THR A 101 -1.76 23.56 -7.85
C THR A 101 -2.92 24.04 -8.73
N GLY A 102 -4.17 23.95 -8.23
CA GLY A 102 -5.36 24.42 -8.96
C GLY A 102 -5.76 23.55 -10.16
N ARG A 103 -5.17 22.36 -10.30
CA ARG A 103 -5.48 21.45 -11.41
C ARG A 103 -6.75 20.64 -11.09
N GLN A 104 -7.41 20.17 -12.14
CA GLN A 104 -8.60 19.32 -11.99
C GLN A 104 -8.26 18.08 -11.14
N LEU A 105 -9.09 17.81 -10.13
CA LEU A 105 -9.00 16.63 -9.27
C LEU A 105 -9.49 15.37 -10.01
N ARG A 106 -8.79 15.00 -11.09
CA ARG A 106 -9.11 13.86 -11.92
C ARG A 106 -7.84 13.06 -12.24
N ALA A 107 -7.88 11.76 -11.98
CA ALA A 107 -6.83 10.85 -12.43
C ALA A 107 -6.95 10.62 -13.94
N GLY A 108 -5.91 11.03 -14.68
CA GLY A 108 -5.76 10.67 -16.10
C GLY A 108 -5.16 9.27 -16.28
N ARG A 109 -5.00 8.84 -17.54
CA ARG A 109 -4.42 7.52 -17.87
C ARG A 109 -3.03 7.32 -17.26
N GLN A 110 -2.21 8.37 -17.25
CA GLN A 110 -0.85 8.35 -16.70
C GLN A 110 -0.87 8.13 -15.16
N THR A 111 -1.78 8.80 -14.44
CA THR A 111 -1.99 8.59 -13.01
C THR A 111 -2.41 7.15 -12.70
N ILE A 112 -3.31 6.58 -13.50
CA ILE A 112 -3.76 5.20 -13.33
C ILE A 112 -2.60 4.22 -13.51
N ILE A 113 -1.70 4.47 -14.47
CA ILE A 113 -0.49 3.66 -14.65
C ILE A 113 0.41 3.73 -13.41
N VAL A 114 0.62 4.92 -12.84
CA VAL A 114 1.39 5.10 -11.59
C VAL A 114 0.76 4.31 -10.43
N PHE A 115 -0.56 4.40 -10.26
CA PHE A 115 -1.28 3.68 -9.22
C PHE A 115 -1.24 2.17 -9.42
N ALA A 116 -1.41 1.69 -10.65
CA ALA A 116 -1.27 0.27 -10.96
C ALA A 116 0.15 -0.23 -10.70
N ALA A 117 1.17 0.53 -11.11
CA ALA A 117 2.56 0.17 -10.93
C ALA A 117 2.95 0.04 -9.45
N ILE A 118 2.51 0.95 -8.56
CA ILE A 118 2.83 0.82 -7.12
C ILE A 118 2.12 -0.37 -6.47
N LEU A 119 0.88 -0.66 -6.86
CA LEU A 119 0.15 -1.83 -6.37
C LEU A 119 0.81 -3.13 -6.85
N ILE A 120 1.21 -3.20 -8.12
CA ILE A 120 1.96 -4.33 -8.68
C ILE A 120 3.28 -4.51 -7.95
N ALA A 121 4.03 -3.42 -7.71
CA ALA A 121 5.28 -3.46 -6.95
C ALA A 121 5.07 -4.06 -5.55
N ALA A 122 4.04 -3.62 -4.83
CA ALA A 122 3.70 -4.14 -3.51
C ALA A 122 3.33 -5.63 -3.55
N LEU A 123 2.46 -6.05 -4.47
CA LEU A 123 2.03 -7.44 -4.62
C LEU A 123 3.20 -8.36 -4.97
N LEU A 124 4.03 -7.97 -5.95
CA LEU A 124 5.23 -8.73 -6.32
C LEU A 124 6.23 -8.79 -5.16
N ARG A 125 6.36 -7.72 -4.38
CA ARG A 125 7.27 -7.69 -3.23
C ARG A 125 6.80 -8.61 -2.10
N ILE A 126 5.49 -8.71 -1.86
CA ILE A 126 4.91 -9.68 -0.93
C ILE A 126 5.11 -11.10 -1.46
N LEU A 127 4.83 -11.34 -2.75
CA LEU A 127 5.00 -12.64 -3.39
C LEU A 127 6.46 -13.14 -3.33
N ALA A 128 7.42 -12.25 -3.56
CA ALA A 128 8.85 -12.57 -3.49
C ALA A 128 9.31 -13.03 -2.10
N ALA A 129 8.57 -12.70 -1.04
CA ALA A 129 8.86 -13.23 0.30
C ALA A 129 8.59 -14.74 0.38
N PHE A 130 7.58 -15.24 -0.33
CA PHE A 130 7.21 -16.66 -0.37
C PHE A 130 7.99 -17.45 -1.42
N VAL A 131 8.31 -16.80 -2.54
CA VAL A 131 8.94 -17.41 -3.70
C VAL A 131 10.23 -16.63 -4.00
N PRO A 132 11.39 -17.04 -3.44
CA PRO A 132 12.63 -16.28 -3.48
C PRO A 132 13.31 -16.39 -4.85
N TYR A 133 12.65 -15.84 -5.88
CA TYR A 133 13.15 -15.74 -7.24
C TYR A 133 13.56 -14.30 -7.52
N ASP A 134 14.83 -14.09 -7.85
CA ASP A 134 15.41 -12.76 -8.10
C ASP A 134 14.63 -11.98 -9.17
N ALA A 135 14.12 -12.67 -10.20
CA ALA A 135 13.30 -12.07 -11.24
C ALA A 135 12.05 -11.35 -10.67
N ILE A 136 11.40 -11.91 -9.65
CA ILE A 136 10.22 -11.30 -9.01
C ILE A 136 10.64 -10.05 -8.22
N VAL A 137 11.79 -10.11 -7.55
CA VAL A 137 12.35 -8.95 -6.82
C VAL A 137 12.70 -7.82 -7.78
N HIS A 138 13.35 -8.12 -8.90
CA HIS A 138 13.67 -7.13 -9.93
C HIS A 138 12.42 -6.55 -10.58
N ALA A 139 11.40 -7.38 -10.86
CA ALA A 139 10.12 -6.91 -11.38
C ALA A 139 9.40 -5.99 -10.38
N ALA A 140 9.40 -6.33 -9.08
CA ALA A 140 8.86 -5.48 -8.03
C ALA A 140 9.61 -4.12 -7.97
N GLY A 141 10.94 -4.14 -8.05
CA GLY A 141 11.77 -2.95 -8.08
C GLY A 141 11.51 -2.08 -9.32
N ALA A 142 11.40 -2.68 -10.50
CA ALA A 142 11.09 -1.97 -11.74
C ALA A 142 9.70 -1.30 -11.69
N ALA A 143 8.69 -2.01 -11.18
CA ALA A 143 7.35 -1.46 -10.98
C ALA A 143 7.34 -0.31 -9.95
N TRP A 144 8.13 -0.43 -8.88
CA TRP A 144 8.31 0.64 -7.89
C TRP A 144 8.93 1.89 -8.51
N ILE A 145 10.02 1.72 -9.26
CA ILE A 145 10.70 2.82 -9.96
C ILE A 145 9.74 3.48 -10.94
N LEU A 146 9.00 2.69 -11.74
CA LEU A 146 8.01 3.22 -12.67
C LEU A 146 6.95 4.07 -11.97
N ALA A 147 6.46 3.62 -10.80
CA ALA A 147 5.46 4.35 -10.04
C ALA A 147 6.01 5.69 -9.52
N TYR A 148 7.15 5.69 -8.82
CA TYR A 148 7.70 6.91 -8.22
C TYR A 148 8.31 7.86 -9.25
N ALA A 149 9.02 7.36 -10.26
CA ALA A 149 9.53 8.19 -11.35
C ALA A 149 8.36 8.76 -12.17
N GLY A 150 7.34 7.94 -12.47
CA GLY A 150 6.12 8.41 -13.13
C GLY A 150 5.41 9.49 -12.32
N PHE A 151 5.27 9.31 -11.00
CA PHE A 151 4.75 10.34 -10.10
C PHE A 151 5.55 11.64 -10.21
N LEU A 152 6.88 11.58 -10.12
CA LEU A 152 7.75 12.76 -10.20
C LEU A 152 7.61 13.49 -11.53
N LEU A 153 7.55 12.76 -12.65
CA LEU A 153 7.41 13.36 -13.98
C LEU A 153 6.04 14.03 -14.18
N ILE A 154 4.96 13.42 -13.70
CA ILE A 154 3.59 13.92 -13.89
C ILE A 154 3.28 15.06 -12.91
N TYR A 155 3.57 14.85 -11.62
CA TYR A 155 3.17 15.74 -10.53
C TYR A 155 4.28 16.69 -10.08
N GLY A 156 5.55 16.32 -10.25
CA GLY A 156 6.67 17.23 -9.95
C GLY A 156 6.65 18.47 -10.83
N VAL A 157 6.39 18.30 -12.14
CA VAL A 157 6.22 19.43 -13.07
C VAL A 157 5.05 20.32 -12.67
N ALA A 158 3.97 19.74 -12.13
CA ALA A 158 2.82 20.50 -11.67
C ALA A 158 3.17 21.42 -10.49
N LEU A 159 4.10 21.01 -9.61
CA LEU A 159 4.58 21.78 -8.46
C LEU A 159 5.57 22.88 -8.84
N THR A 160 6.30 22.73 -9.94
CA THR A 160 7.30 23.70 -10.41
C THR A 160 6.76 24.69 -11.44
N THR A 161 5.47 24.62 -11.76
CA THR A 161 4.81 25.51 -12.73
C THR A 161 3.77 26.39 -12.04
N PRO A 162 3.41 27.55 -12.63
CA PRO A 162 2.41 28.43 -12.04
C PRO A 162 1.08 27.70 -11.76
N LYS A 163 0.41 28.10 -10.69
CA LYS A 163 -0.89 27.57 -10.31
C LYS A 163 -1.87 27.73 -11.48
N ALA A 164 -2.57 26.65 -11.84
CA ALA A 164 -3.65 26.73 -12.82
C ALA A 164 -4.78 27.61 -12.25
N ARG A 165 -5.33 28.50 -13.08
CA ARG A 165 -6.42 29.41 -12.71
C ARG A 165 -7.74 28.66 -12.60
#